data_AF-A0A7X4CKR9-F1
#
_entry.id   AF-A0A7X4CKR9-F1
#
_cell.length_a   1.000
_cell.length_b   1.000
_cell.length_c   1.000
_cell.angle_alpha   90.00
_cell.angle_beta   90.00
_cell.angle_gamma   90.00
#
_symmetry.space_group_name_H-M   'P 1'
#
loop_
_entity.id
_entity.type
_entity.pdbx_description
1 polymer ?
#
loop_
_entity_poly.entity_id
_entity_poly.type
_entity_poly.pdbx_seq_one_letter_code
_entity_poly.pdbx_strand_id
1 'polypeptide(L)' 'MTTAFPITQPLGFHWFGYYDKFQFDPTDHYALGMRVDFEHRLPTEEDVVAIGMIDLADGNRWIDLGQSCAWCWQQGCMLQ' A
#
# COMPACT_ATOMS: atom_id res chain seq x y z
N MET A 1 28.32 0.17 1.96
CA MET A 1 27.21 1.15 2.09
C MET A 1 26.00 0.52 1.44
N THR A 2 24.88 0.41 2.16
CA THR A 2 23.61 -0.04 1.58
C THR A 2 22.87 1.19 1.07
N THR A 3 22.47 1.17 -0.20
CA THR A 3 21.65 2.22 -0.80
C THR A 3 20.19 1.80 -0.72
N ALA A 4 19.33 2.66 -0.18
CA ALA A 4 17.90 2.48 -0.24
C ALA A 4 17.34 3.09 -1.53
N PHE A 5 16.35 2.43 -2.14
CA PHE A 5 15.64 2.91 -3.32
C PHE A 5 14.12 2.79 -3.09
N PRO A 6 13.30 3.66 -3.71
CA PRO A 6 11.86 3.58 -3.59
C PRO A 6 11.32 2.36 -4.34
N ILE A 7 10.33 1.68 -3.74
CA ILE A 7 9.58 0.58 -4.36
C ILE A 7 8.20 1.02 -4.85
N THR A 8 7.80 2.26 -4.58
CA THR A 8 6.55 2.86 -5.08
C THR A 8 6.89 3.98 -6.04
N GLN A 9 5.96 4.26 -6.96
CA GLN A 9 6.09 5.33 -7.93
C GLN A 9 5.04 6.41 -7.65
N PRO A 10 5.32 7.69 -7.93
CA PRO A 10 4.25 8.67 -8.12
C PRO A 10 3.29 8.18 -9.22
N LEU A 11 2.00 8.49 -9.21
CA LEU A 11 1.21 9.36 -8.35
C LEU A 11 0.63 8.62 -7.12
N GLY A 12 0.25 9.39 -6.09
CA GLY A 12 -0.45 8.88 -4.91
C GLY A 12 0.47 8.52 -3.74
N PHE A 13 -0.14 8.40 -2.57
CA PHE A 13 0.50 8.12 -1.29
C PHE A 13 0.32 6.66 -0.95
N HIS A 14 1.43 5.98 -0.70
CA HIS A 14 1.46 4.53 -0.52
C HIS A 14 1.91 4.15 0.88
N TRP A 15 1.25 3.18 1.48
CA TRP A 15 1.64 2.64 2.78
C TRP A 15 1.11 1.23 2.98
N PHE A 16 1.65 0.55 3.98
CA PHE A 16 1.07 -0.66 4.56
C PHE A 16 0.85 -0.40 6.05
N GLY A 17 -0.35 -0.73 6.54
CA GLY A 17 -0.81 -0.34 7.87
C GLY A 17 -0.98 -1.52 8.81
N TYR A 18 -1.01 -1.19 10.10
CA TYR A 18 -1.17 -2.10 11.24
C TYR A 18 0.03 -3.01 11.53
N TYR A 19 0.27 -3.25 12.81
CA TYR A 19 1.31 -4.15 13.29
C TYR A 19 0.82 -5.61 13.25
N ASP A 20 1.73 -6.56 13.47
CA ASP A 20 1.47 -8.01 13.47
C ASP A 20 0.89 -8.57 12.16
N LYS A 21 1.08 -7.86 11.05
CA LYS A 21 0.74 -8.34 9.71
C LYS A 21 1.97 -8.36 8.81
N PHE A 22 2.07 -9.39 7.99
CA PHE A 22 3.14 -9.50 7.01
C PHE A 22 2.81 -8.64 5.80
N GLN A 23 3.64 -7.64 5.51
CA GLN A 23 3.54 -6.89 4.26
C GLN A 23 4.01 -7.73 3.08
N PHE A 24 5.07 -8.50 3.28
CA PHE A 24 5.73 -9.27 2.24
C PHE A 24 5.22 -10.70 2.23
N ASP A 25 5.18 -11.30 1.04
CA ASP A 25 5.05 -12.75 0.95
C ASP A 25 6.33 -13.45 1.46
N PRO A 26 6.28 -14.74 1.80
CA PRO A 26 7.44 -15.46 2.35
C PRO A 26 8.68 -15.52 1.44
N THR A 27 8.56 -15.15 0.17
CA THR A 27 9.68 -15.12 -0.80
C THR A 27 10.25 -13.73 -1.04
N ASP A 28 9.71 -12.69 -0.37
CA ASP A 28 10.06 -11.28 -0.57
C ASP A 28 9.90 -10.81 -2.05
N HIS A 29 8.97 -11.41 -2.79
CA HIS A 29 8.67 -11.06 -4.19
C HIS A 29 7.58 -9.98 -4.25
N TYR A 30 6.53 -10.12 -3.45
CA TYR A 30 5.39 -9.24 -3.42
C TYR A 30 5.35 -8.46 -2.12
N ALA A 31 5.08 -7.16 -2.21
CA ALA A 31 4.78 -6.31 -1.07
C ALA A 31 3.35 -5.80 -1.17
N LEU A 32 2.50 -6.14 -0.20
CA LEU A 32 1.16 -5.58 -0.08
C LEU A 32 1.22 -4.07 0.21
N GLY A 33 0.23 -3.35 -0.28
CA GLY A 33 0.15 -1.91 -0.08
C GLY A 33 -1.24 -1.35 -0.33
N MET A 34 -1.42 -0.14 0.17
CA MET A 34 -2.56 0.72 -0.07
C MET A 34 -2.09 1.99 -0.78
N ARG A 35 -2.97 2.61 -1.57
CA ARG A 35 -2.72 3.88 -2.24
C ARG A 35 -3.94 4.79 -2.16
N VAL A 36 -3.71 6.08 -1.86
CA VAL A 36 -4.72 7.16 -2.00
C VAL A 36 -4.13 8.36 -2.72
N ASP A 37 -4.98 9.29 -3.16
CA ASP A 37 -4.56 10.49 -3.90
C ASP A 37 -4.37 11.73 -3.02
N PHE A 38 -4.51 11.61 -1.70
CA PHE A 38 -4.41 12.73 -0.76
C PHE A 38 -3.65 12.36 0.52
N GLU A 39 -3.15 13.37 1.22
CA GLU A 39 -2.60 13.25 2.57
C GLU A 39 -2.94 14.51 3.41
N HIS A 40 -2.56 14.52 4.68
CA HIS A 40 -2.74 15.64 5.63
C HIS A 40 -4.18 16.01 6.02
N ARG A 41 -5.11 15.06 5.91
CA ARG A 41 -6.46 15.17 6.48
C ARG A 41 -6.99 13.81 6.91
N LEU A 42 -8.06 13.81 7.69
CA LEU A 42 -8.81 12.58 7.98
C LEU A 42 -9.56 12.12 6.72
N PRO A 43 -9.70 10.81 6.51
CA PRO A 43 -10.56 10.28 5.46
C PRO A 43 -12.04 10.54 5.77
N THR A 44 -12.83 10.75 4.73
CA THR A 44 -14.30 10.80 4.74
C THR A 44 -14.87 9.50 4.19
N GLU A 45 -16.19 9.36 4.18
CA GLU A 45 -16.88 8.16 3.66
C GLU A 45 -16.77 8.01 2.14
N GLU A 46 -16.49 9.09 1.43
CA GLU A 46 -16.30 9.11 -0.03
C GLU A 46 -14.86 8.79 -0.45
N ASP A 47 -13.92 8.76 0.49
CA ASP A 47 -12.52 8.53 0.17
C ASP A 47 -12.24 7.06 -0.08
N VAL A 48 -11.79 6.77 -1.30
CA VAL A 48 -11.46 5.43 -1.73
C VAL A 48 -9.96 5.17 -1.52
N VAL A 49 -9.64 4.08 -0.84
CA VAL A 49 -8.29 3.50 -0.85
C VAL A 49 -8.20 2.41 -1.90
N ALA A 50 -7.18 2.48 -2.75
CA ALA A 50 -6.81 1.39 -3.65
C ALA A 50 -5.92 0.39 -2.91
N ILE A 51 -6.13 -0.90 -3.16
CA ILE A 51 -5.43 -2.02 -2.57
C ILE A 51 -4.65 -2.71 -3.68
N GLY A 52 -3.40 -3.02 -3.43
CA GLY A 52 -2.59 -3.74 -4.41
C GLY A 52 -1.36 -4.41 -3.82
N MET A 53 -0.59 -5.01 -4.71
CA MET A 53 0.74 -5.55 -4.43
C MET A 53 1.77 -4.93 -5.36
N ILE A 54 2.98 -4.77 -4.86
CA ILE A 54 4.14 -4.38 -5.64
C ILE A 54 4.89 -5.66 -6.01
N ASP A 55 5.07 -5.89 -7.31
CA ASP A 55 5.93 -6.93 -7.85
C ASP A 55 7.38 -6.45 -7.88
N LEU A 56 8.16 -6.88 -6.90
CA LEU A 56 9.55 -6.45 -6.71
C LEU A 56 10.51 -7.08 -7.72
N ALA A 57 10.11 -8.18 -8.37
CA ALA A 57 10.90 -8.83 -9.42
C ALA A 57 10.63 -8.21 -10.81
N ASP A 58 9.47 -7.58 -11.00
CA ASP A 58 9.06 -6.92 -12.24
C ASP A 58 9.09 -5.39 -12.11
N GLY A 59 10.27 -4.85 -11.79
CA GLY A 59 10.52 -3.40 -11.84
C GLY A 59 9.63 -2.58 -10.90
N ASN A 60 9.24 -3.14 -9.75
CA ASN A 60 8.32 -2.53 -8.78
C ASN A 60 6.94 -2.24 -9.36
N ARG A 61 6.42 -3.11 -10.24
CA ARG A 61 5.12 -2.94 -10.88
C ARG A 61 3.98 -3.07 -9.86
N TRP A 62 3.05 -2.12 -9.89
CA TRP A 62 1.81 -2.20 -9.11
C TRP A 62 0.81 -3.18 -9.74
N ILE A 63 0.26 -4.07 -8.92
CA ILE A 63 -0.82 -5.01 -9.25
C ILE A 63 -2.05 -4.56 -8.46
N ASP A 64 -3.09 -4.11 -9.19
CA ASP A 64 -4.35 -3.70 -8.58
C ASP A 64 -5.15 -4.93 -8.09
N LEU A 65 -5.61 -4.89 -6.84
CA LEU A 65 -6.40 -5.97 -6.24
C LEU A 65 -7.83 -5.56 -5.93
N GLY A 66 -8.08 -4.26 -5.72
CA GLY A 66 -9.42 -3.74 -5.46
C GLY A 66 -9.39 -2.41 -4.74
N GLN A 67 -10.56 -2.00 -4.25
CA GLN A 67 -10.78 -0.70 -3.62
C GLN A 67 -11.75 -0.80 -2.43
N SER A 68 -11.64 0.13 -1.48
CA SER A 68 -12.54 0.22 -0.33
C SER A 68 -12.75 1.68 0.12
N CYS A 69 -13.94 2.02 0.60
CA CYS A 69 -14.17 3.27 1.37
C CYS A 69 -14.06 3.03 2.89
N ALA A 70 -14.00 1.78 3.33
CA ALA A 70 -13.87 1.43 4.75
C ALA A 70 -12.40 1.31 5.14
N TRP A 71 -11.79 2.41 5.56
CA TRP A 71 -10.38 2.44 5.99
C TRP A 71 -10.06 3.61 6.93
N CYS A 72 -8.90 3.53 7.59
CA CYS A 72 -8.29 4.65 8.30
C CYS A 72 -6.76 4.65 8.14
N TRP A 73 -6.08 5.74 8.48
CA TRP A 73 -4.62 5.83 8.35
C TRP A 73 -3.87 4.77 9.15
N GLN A 74 -4.30 4.48 10.38
CA GLN A 74 -3.58 3.58 11.28
C GLN A 74 -3.73 2.10 10.89
N GLN A 75 -4.94 1.67 10.55
CA GLN A 75 -5.27 0.25 10.32
C GLN A 75 -5.44 -0.09 8.84
N GLY A 76 -5.42 0.91 7.96
CA GLY A 76 -5.84 0.72 6.58
C GLY A 76 -7.29 0.26 6.53
N CYS A 77 -7.59 -0.66 5.61
CA CYS A 77 -8.85 -1.38 5.51
C CYS A 77 -8.79 -2.77 6.16
N MET A 78 -7.86 -3.01 7.11
CA MET A 78 -7.59 -4.34 7.68
C MET A 78 -7.23 -5.40 6.62
N LEU A 79 -6.28 -5.08 5.74
CA LEU A 79 -5.64 -6.08 4.88
C LEU A 79 -5.08 -7.22 5.76
N GLN A 80 -5.43 -8.48 5.49
CA GLN A 80 -5.07 -9.71 6.23
C GLN A 80 -5.64 -9.91 7.63
#